data_AF-A0A8S9YDW0-F1
#
_entry.id   AF-A0A8S9YDW0-F1
#
_cell.length_a   1.000
_cell.length_b   1.000
_cell.length_c   1.000
_cell.angle_alpha   90.00
_cell.angle_beta   90.00
_cell.angle_gamma   90.00
#
_symmetry.space_group_name_H-M   'P 1'
#
loop_
_entity.id
_entity.type
_entity.pdbx_description
1 polymer ?
#
loop_
_entity_poly.entity_id
_entity_poly.type
_entity_poly.pdbx_seq_one_letter_code
_entity_poly.pdbx_strand_id
1 'polypeptide(L)'
;MYVPRHHRLALKGLMVLSGVGIVSYWLSTSIYSMIMRRRYAARRERKRAEKAQAKAKFADYLRRNPMSPERVASITSKPYMALIQALKQGETNPEEALLAYQHKAFEVDKQCNCVVEFLYPNMSEINLSGPFAGAPISLKENFSVKGCESYAGMAYFLTGPAQDDAVLVTVLKSLGAVPFVRTTVPQAMLSVLSSNPIDGTTLNPLDPTRSPAGSSSGEAALIGGGGSGLGFGTDLGGSIRLPAAMCNIVGFKPTPCRLSQRLMLNLNRLMTTASSCGPLARDVDTCIAAMKALCDSPLLHKLDYFNPPLLYSTEPVV
;
A
#
# COMPACT_ATOMS: atom_id res chain seq x y z
N MET A 1 36.67 48.73 35.51
CA MET A 1 35.44 49.44 35.09
C MET A 1 34.33 49.18 36.09
N TYR A 2 33.78 50.24 36.71
CA TYR A 2 32.64 50.13 37.64
C TYR A 2 31.33 50.12 36.83
N VAL A 3 30.58 49.03 36.87
CA VAL A 3 29.26 48.96 36.21
C VAL A 3 28.20 49.60 37.12
N PRO A 4 27.47 50.63 36.67
CA PRO A 4 26.45 51.29 37.48
C PRO A 4 25.37 50.33 38.00
N ARG A 5 24.83 50.60 39.20
CA ARG A 5 23.84 49.74 39.87
C ARG A 5 22.58 49.51 39.03
N HIS A 6 22.14 50.52 38.28
CA HIS A 6 20.98 50.44 37.39
C HIS A 6 21.21 49.48 36.20
N HIS A 7 22.40 49.46 35.60
CA HIS A 7 22.75 48.49 34.55
C HIS A 7 22.78 47.06 35.09
N ARG A 8 23.29 46.85 36.32
CA ARG A 8 23.27 45.52 36.97
C ARG A 8 21.85 45.02 37.27
N LEU A 9 20.93 45.92 37.66
CA LEU A 9 19.53 45.57 37.88
C LEU A 9 18.82 45.24 36.56
N ALA A 10 19.04 46.02 35.51
CA ALA A 10 18.50 45.76 34.17
C ALA A 10 18.99 44.41 33.62
N LEU A 11 20.29 44.11 33.73
CA LEU A 11 20.86 42.83 33.29
C LEU A 11 20.30 41.65 34.08
N LYS A 12 20.12 41.79 35.40
CA LYS A 12 19.44 40.76 36.23
C LYS A 12 17.99 40.55 35.79
N GLY A 13 17.24 41.62 35.54
CA GLY A 13 15.87 41.54 35.02
C GLY A 13 15.80 40.81 33.67
N LEU A 14 16.72 41.13 32.75
CA LEU A 14 16.82 40.47 31.45
C LEU A 14 17.12 38.97 31.60
N MET A 15 18.09 38.60 32.44
CA MET A 15 18.44 37.20 32.69
C MET A 15 17.28 36.40 33.31
N VAL A 16 16.52 37.02 34.23
CA VAL A 16 15.32 36.40 34.83
C VAL A 16 14.24 36.20 33.76
N LEU A 17 13.94 37.23 32.96
CA LEU A 17 12.95 37.12 31.89
C LEU A 17 13.33 36.07 30.84
N SER A 18 14.60 36.00 30.44
CA SER A 18 15.09 34.95 29.53
C SER A 18 14.98 33.56 30.16
N GLY A 19 15.30 33.44 31.45
CA GLY A 19 15.17 32.17 32.19
C GLY A 19 13.72 31.69 32.26
N VAL A 20 12.78 32.58 32.60
CA VAL A 20 11.35 32.31 32.60
C VAL A 20 10.86 31.91 31.20
N GLY A 21 11.30 32.61 30.15
CA GLY A 21 10.97 32.30 28.77
C GLY A 21 11.43 30.90 28.35
N ILE A 22 12.68 30.53 28.66
CA ILE A 22 13.23 29.20 28.39
C ILE A 22 12.45 28.13 29.14
N VAL A 23 12.20 28.31 30.44
CA VAL A 23 11.46 27.34 31.26
C VAL A 23 10.02 27.19 30.77
N SER A 24 9.34 28.29 30.42
CA SER A 24 7.98 28.28 29.87
C SER A 24 7.92 27.54 28.53
N TYR A 25 8.88 27.79 27.63
CA TYR A 25 9.03 27.06 26.37
C TYR A 25 9.25 25.57 26.61
N TRP A 26 10.18 25.20 27.50
CA TRP A 26 10.43 23.79 27.84
C TRP A 26 9.22 23.08 28.45
N LEU A 27 8.52 23.74 29.37
CA LEU A 27 7.34 23.18 30.00
C LEU A 27 6.19 23.02 29.00
N SER A 28 5.92 24.05 28.20
CA SER A 28 4.85 24.01 27.18
C SER A 28 5.13 22.96 26.11
N THR A 29 6.35 22.88 25.58
CA THR A 29 6.75 21.84 24.62
C THR A 29 6.71 20.44 25.21
N SER A 30 7.07 20.27 26.48
CA SER A 30 6.98 18.98 27.18
C SER A 30 5.54 18.53 27.39
N ILE A 31 4.67 19.42 27.86
CA ILE A 31 3.23 19.15 28.04
C ILE A 31 2.59 18.84 26.69
N TYR A 32 2.87 19.66 25.67
CA TYR A 32 2.37 19.44 24.31
C TYR A 32 2.83 18.07 23.77
N SER A 33 4.12 17.76 23.88
CA SER A 33 4.68 16.48 23.45
C SER A 33 4.03 15.30 24.16
N MET A 34 3.79 15.41 25.47
CA MET A 34 3.08 14.39 26.25
C MET A 34 1.64 14.19 25.74
N ILE A 35 0.88 15.27 25.55
CA ILE A 35 -0.49 15.22 25.03
C ILE A 35 -0.51 14.57 23.64
N MET A 36 0.39 14.98 22.75
CA MET A 36 0.47 14.45 21.39
C MET A 36 0.86 12.97 21.38
N ARG A 37 1.83 12.55 22.22
CA ARG A 37 2.18 11.12 22.37
C ARG A 37 0.99 10.29 22.81
N ARG A 38 0.21 10.75 23.79
CA ARG A 38 -1.01 10.06 24.24
C ARG A 38 -2.05 9.97 23.12
N ARG A 39 -2.28 11.06 22.38
CA ARG A 39 -3.21 11.08 21.24
C ARG A 39 -2.80 10.10 20.14
N TYR A 40 -1.53 10.10 19.76
CA TYR A 40 -1.02 9.19 18.72
C TYR A 40 -0.99 7.72 19.18
N ALA A 41 -0.68 7.47 20.45
CA ALA A 41 -0.82 6.13 21.02
C ALA A 41 -2.27 5.65 20.96
N ALA A 42 -3.24 6.47 21.38
CA ALA A 42 -4.65 6.13 21.30
C ALA A 42 -5.11 5.85 19.86
N ARG A 43 -4.70 6.66 18.87
CA ARG A 43 -5.00 6.40 17.45
C ARG A 43 -4.43 5.06 16.98
N ARG A 44 -3.18 4.76 17.34
CA ARG A 44 -2.52 3.50 16.99
C ARG A 44 -3.25 2.30 17.60
N GLU A 45 -3.55 2.34 18.90
CA GLU A 45 -4.23 1.22 19.56
C GLU A 45 -5.66 1.02 19.01
N ARG A 46 -6.37 2.11 18.72
CA ARG A 46 -7.67 2.05 18.02
C ARG A 46 -7.52 1.31 16.70
N LYS A 47 -6.57 1.72 15.86
CA LYS A 47 -6.38 1.11 14.53
C LYS A 47 -5.99 -0.38 14.62
N ARG A 48 -5.12 -0.74 15.57
CA ARG A 48 -4.77 -2.14 15.84
C ARG A 48 -6.00 -2.98 16.21
N ALA A 49 -6.85 -2.46 17.09
CA ALA A 49 -8.08 -3.14 17.50
C ALA A 49 -9.07 -3.30 16.33
N GLU A 50 -9.29 -2.24 15.55
CA GLU A 50 -10.13 -2.28 14.34
C GLU A 50 -9.64 -3.37 13.36
N LYS A 51 -8.33 -3.41 13.09
CA LYS A 51 -7.72 -4.40 12.21
C LYS A 51 -7.85 -5.83 12.72
N ALA A 52 -7.56 -6.05 14.01
CA ALA A 52 -7.69 -7.36 14.63
C ALA A 52 -9.14 -7.87 14.52
N GLN A 53 -10.12 -7.00 14.78
CA GLN A 53 -11.53 -7.30 14.60
C GLN A 53 -11.89 -7.58 13.13
N ALA A 54 -11.35 -6.79 12.19
CA ALA A 54 -11.59 -7.00 10.75
C ALA A 54 -11.04 -8.35 10.27
N LYS A 55 -9.81 -8.73 10.69
CA LYS A 55 -9.23 -10.05 10.36
C LYS A 55 -10.04 -11.20 10.98
N ALA A 56 -10.55 -11.05 12.21
CA ALA A 56 -11.42 -12.04 12.83
C ALA A 56 -12.75 -12.19 12.06
N LYS A 57 -13.40 -11.08 11.71
CA LYS A 57 -14.62 -11.09 10.88
C LYS A 57 -14.38 -11.73 9.51
N PHE A 58 -13.23 -11.48 8.90
CA PHE A 58 -12.87 -12.11 7.63
C PHE A 58 -12.64 -13.62 7.76
N ALA A 59 -12.03 -14.07 8.86
CA ALA A 59 -11.94 -15.48 9.17
C ALA A 59 -13.33 -16.14 9.25
N ASP A 60 -14.30 -15.49 9.89
CA ASP A 60 -15.69 -15.96 9.96
C ASP A 60 -16.35 -16.00 8.58
N TYR A 61 -16.11 -14.99 7.75
CA TYR A 61 -16.57 -14.95 6.37
C TYR A 61 -16.06 -16.16 5.57
N LEU A 62 -14.76 -16.48 5.64
CA LEU A 62 -14.20 -17.64 4.96
C LEU A 62 -14.74 -18.97 5.49
N ARG A 63 -15.02 -19.07 6.81
CA ARG A 63 -15.67 -20.26 7.39
C ARG A 63 -17.08 -20.48 6.87
N ARG A 64 -17.82 -19.41 6.56
CA ARG A 64 -19.17 -19.48 5.98
C ARG A 64 -19.17 -19.71 4.46
N ASN A 65 -18.05 -19.46 3.80
CA ASN A 65 -17.86 -19.63 2.36
C ASN A 65 -16.70 -20.59 2.08
N PRO A 66 -16.84 -21.88 2.43
CA PRO A 66 -15.75 -22.85 2.30
C PRO A 66 -15.43 -23.12 0.83
N MET A 67 -14.15 -23.35 0.55
CA MET A 67 -13.66 -23.86 -0.73
C MET A 67 -12.61 -24.94 -0.44
N SER A 68 -12.62 -26.03 -1.19
CA SER A 68 -11.64 -27.11 -0.96
C SER A 68 -10.22 -26.63 -1.26
N PRO A 69 -9.20 -27.10 -0.54
CA PRO A 69 -7.80 -26.74 -0.81
C PRO A 69 -7.37 -27.03 -2.25
N GLU A 70 -7.87 -28.13 -2.83
CA GLU A 70 -7.59 -28.52 -4.21
C GLU A 70 -8.20 -27.51 -5.19
N ARG A 71 -9.42 -27.03 -4.93
CA ARG A 71 -10.07 -26.03 -5.77
C ARG A 71 -9.36 -24.68 -5.67
N VAL A 72 -9.01 -24.24 -4.46
CA VAL A 72 -8.20 -23.04 -4.22
C VAL A 72 -6.90 -23.13 -5.03
N ALA A 73 -6.15 -24.22 -4.87
CA ALA A 73 -4.90 -24.45 -5.59
C ALA A 73 -5.10 -24.47 -7.11
N SER A 74 -6.15 -25.12 -7.62
CA SER A 74 -6.44 -25.19 -9.06
C SER A 74 -6.65 -23.81 -9.71
N ILE A 75 -7.06 -22.81 -8.93
CA ILE A 75 -7.28 -21.43 -9.40
C ILE A 75 -6.03 -20.59 -9.17
N THR A 76 -5.47 -20.59 -7.95
CA THR A 76 -4.37 -19.68 -7.57
C THR A 76 -3.00 -20.12 -8.11
N SER A 77 -2.83 -21.38 -8.51
CA SER A 77 -1.59 -21.87 -9.14
C SER A 77 -1.50 -21.57 -10.64
N LYS A 78 -2.61 -21.23 -11.31
CA LYS A 78 -2.59 -20.89 -12.74
C LYS A 78 -1.69 -19.66 -12.98
N PRO A 79 -0.95 -19.62 -14.12
CA PRO A 79 -0.40 -18.37 -14.62
C PRO A 79 -1.49 -17.30 -14.67
N TYR A 80 -1.20 -16.08 -14.21
CA TYR A 80 -2.25 -15.10 -13.97
C TYR A 80 -2.99 -14.71 -15.26
N MET A 81 -2.26 -14.62 -16.38
CA MET A 81 -2.86 -14.38 -17.69
C MET A 81 -3.77 -15.53 -18.16
N ALA A 82 -3.45 -16.78 -17.82
CA ALA A 82 -4.31 -17.92 -18.11
C ALA A 82 -5.60 -17.90 -17.26
N LEU A 83 -5.52 -17.44 -16.01
CA LEU A 83 -6.71 -17.19 -15.19
C LEU A 83 -7.61 -16.13 -15.80
N ILE A 84 -7.05 -15.00 -16.25
CA ILE A 84 -7.82 -13.94 -16.92
C ILE A 84 -8.52 -14.48 -18.17
N GLN A 85 -7.84 -15.33 -18.95
CA GLN A 85 -8.44 -15.97 -20.11
C GLN A 85 -9.61 -16.88 -19.72
N ALA A 86 -9.44 -17.73 -18.70
CA ALA A 86 -10.50 -18.60 -18.18
C ALA A 86 -11.71 -17.79 -17.66
N LEU A 87 -11.48 -16.65 -17.02
CA LEU A 87 -12.54 -15.72 -16.58
C LEU A 87 -13.32 -15.17 -17.78
N LYS A 88 -12.62 -14.72 -18.83
CA LYS A 88 -13.24 -14.19 -20.06
C LYS A 88 -14.01 -15.24 -20.86
N GLN A 89 -13.57 -16.49 -20.80
CA GLN A 89 -14.22 -17.63 -21.46
C GLN A 89 -15.38 -18.21 -20.63
N GLY A 90 -15.56 -17.75 -19.38
CA GLY A 90 -16.60 -18.27 -18.47
C GLY A 90 -16.27 -19.63 -17.86
N GLU A 91 -15.03 -20.11 -18.00
CA GLU A 91 -14.55 -21.37 -17.38
C GLU A 91 -14.35 -21.25 -15.87
N THR A 92 -14.17 -20.03 -15.38
CA THR A 92 -14.04 -19.70 -13.94
C THR A 92 -14.90 -18.48 -13.66
N ASN A 93 -15.73 -18.54 -12.62
CA ASN A 93 -16.56 -17.42 -12.20
C ASN A 93 -15.72 -16.36 -11.46
N PRO A 94 -15.87 -15.04 -11.72
CA PRO A 94 -15.18 -14.00 -10.95
C PRO A 94 -15.34 -14.10 -9.43
N GLU A 95 -16.52 -14.45 -8.93
CA GLU A 95 -16.73 -14.60 -7.47
C GLU A 95 -15.97 -15.81 -6.92
N GLU A 96 -15.89 -16.88 -7.70
CA GLU A 96 -15.13 -18.08 -7.34
C GLU A 96 -13.63 -17.79 -7.35
N ALA A 97 -13.13 -17.07 -8.37
CA ALA A 97 -11.74 -16.65 -8.43
C ALA A 97 -11.38 -15.75 -7.25
N LEU A 98 -12.25 -14.77 -6.93
CA LEU A 98 -12.09 -13.92 -5.76
C LEU A 98 -12.03 -14.74 -4.47
N LEU A 99 -12.98 -15.65 -4.26
CA LEU A 99 -13.03 -16.48 -3.06
C LEU A 99 -11.79 -17.37 -2.93
N ALA A 100 -11.30 -17.94 -4.03
CA ALA A 100 -10.07 -18.73 -4.04
C ALA A 100 -8.85 -17.90 -3.60
N TYR A 101 -8.68 -16.70 -4.18
CA TYR A 101 -7.60 -15.79 -3.77
C TYR A 101 -7.77 -15.27 -2.35
N GLN A 102 -8.99 -15.06 -1.87
CA GLN A 102 -9.27 -14.66 -0.49
C GLN A 102 -8.84 -15.75 0.51
N HIS A 103 -9.15 -17.03 0.24
CA HIS A 103 -8.65 -18.15 1.04
C HIS A 103 -7.14 -18.21 1.03
N LYS A 104 -6.51 -18.15 -0.15
CA LYS A 104 -5.05 -18.24 -0.25
C LYS A 104 -4.33 -17.05 0.38
N ALA A 105 -4.84 -15.83 0.18
CA ALA A 105 -4.31 -14.62 0.80
C ALA A 105 -4.40 -14.67 2.33
N PHE A 106 -5.49 -15.20 2.89
CA PHE A 106 -5.65 -15.34 4.34
C PHE A 106 -4.69 -16.39 4.92
N GLU A 107 -4.43 -17.48 4.20
CA GLU A 107 -3.40 -18.46 4.56
C GLU A 107 -2.00 -17.80 4.60
N VAL A 108 -1.63 -17.08 3.54
CA VAL A 108 -0.33 -16.39 3.43
C VAL A 108 -0.21 -15.30 4.50
N ASP A 109 -1.27 -14.55 4.77
CA ASP A 109 -1.27 -13.51 5.81
C ASP A 109 -1.06 -14.08 7.22
N LYS A 110 -1.59 -15.27 7.53
CA LYS A 110 -1.31 -15.94 8.81
C LYS A 110 0.17 -16.26 9.00
N GLN A 111 0.89 -16.54 7.90
CA GLN A 111 2.31 -16.88 7.93
C GLN A 111 3.19 -15.63 7.88
N CYS A 112 2.81 -14.64 7.06
CA CYS A 112 3.68 -13.52 6.70
C CYS A 112 3.28 -12.19 7.30
N ASN A 113 2.06 -12.03 7.84
CA ASN A 113 1.49 -10.74 8.26
C ASN A 113 1.68 -9.65 7.19
N CYS A 114 1.11 -9.90 6.01
CA CYS A 114 1.31 -9.11 4.80
C CYS A 114 0.06 -8.31 4.37
N VAL A 115 -1.09 -8.55 4.99
CA VAL A 115 -2.37 -7.89 4.70
C VAL A 115 -2.72 -6.89 5.81
N VAL A 116 -3.05 -5.67 5.39
CA VAL A 116 -3.62 -4.62 6.23
C VAL A 116 -5.11 -4.88 6.44
N GLU A 117 -5.86 -5.02 5.35
CA GLU A 117 -7.30 -5.26 5.37
C GLU A 117 -7.73 -6.00 4.10
N PHE A 118 -8.78 -6.81 4.23
CA PHE A 118 -9.48 -7.44 3.10
C PHE A 118 -10.62 -6.53 2.66
N LEU A 119 -10.76 -6.37 1.36
CA LEU A 119 -11.78 -5.55 0.72
C LEU A 119 -12.95 -6.44 0.29
N TYR A 120 -14.15 -5.85 0.29
CA TYR A 120 -15.39 -6.51 -0.12
C TYR A 120 -15.92 -5.84 -1.39
N PRO A 121 -15.36 -6.14 -2.57
CA PRO A 121 -15.79 -5.54 -3.81
C PRO A 121 -17.24 -5.94 -4.14
N ASN A 122 -18.03 -5.00 -4.64
CA ASN A 122 -19.36 -5.29 -5.16
C ASN A 122 -19.22 -5.94 -6.54
N MET A 123 -19.44 -7.25 -6.62
CA MET A 123 -19.24 -8.03 -7.85
C MET A 123 -20.19 -7.62 -8.98
N SER A 124 -21.33 -7.01 -8.67
CA SER A 124 -22.29 -6.50 -9.66
C SER A 124 -21.80 -5.24 -10.41
N GLU A 125 -20.79 -4.54 -9.88
CA GLU A 125 -20.24 -3.31 -10.47
C GLU A 125 -18.94 -3.55 -11.27
N ILE A 126 -18.48 -4.80 -11.37
CA ILE A 126 -17.22 -5.13 -12.03
C ILE A 126 -17.39 -5.10 -13.56
N ASN A 127 -16.48 -4.42 -14.24
CA ASN A 127 -16.42 -4.43 -15.69
C ASN A 127 -15.87 -5.78 -16.20
N LEU A 128 -16.76 -6.66 -16.65
CA LEU A 128 -16.39 -7.97 -17.21
C LEU A 128 -15.94 -7.93 -18.68
N SER A 129 -15.98 -6.77 -19.35
CA SER A 129 -15.47 -6.62 -20.73
C SER A 129 -14.05 -6.07 -20.78
N GLY A 130 -13.44 -5.74 -19.63
CA GLY A 130 -12.10 -5.15 -19.55
C GLY A 130 -10.95 -6.17 -19.71
N PRO A 131 -9.70 -5.70 -19.89
CA PRO A 131 -8.55 -6.59 -20.04
C PRO A 131 -8.30 -7.45 -18.79
N PHE A 132 -8.70 -7.00 -17.61
CA PHE A 132 -8.58 -7.69 -16.32
C PHE A 132 -9.94 -8.15 -15.76
N ALA A 133 -10.94 -8.37 -16.61
CA ALA A 133 -12.29 -8.76 -16.25
C ALA A 133 -12.37 -9.76 -15.09
N GLY A 134 -12.81 -9.29 -13.91
CA GLY A 134 -13.05 -10.13 -12.73
C GLY A 134 -11.78 -10.60 -12.01
N ALA A 135 -10.59 -10.13 -12.39
CA ALA A 135 -9.33 -10.65 -11.88
C ALA A 135 -8.95 -9.99 -10.53
N PRO A 136 -8.73 -10.77 -9.44
CA PRO A 136 -8.33 -10.24 -8.15
C PRO A 136 -6.93 -9.61 -8.21
N ILE A 137 -6.77 -8.41 -7.62
CA ILE A 137 -5.48 -7.73 -7.47
C ILE A 137 -5.23 -7.22 -6.04
N SER A 138 -3.97 -7.18 -5.64
CA SER A 138 -3.53 -6.57 -4.39
C SER A 138 -3.05 -5.13 -4.59
N LEU A 139 -3.20 -4.30 -3.57
CA LEU A 139 -2.74 -2.92 -3.58
C LEU A 139 -1.89 -2.62 -2.35
N LYS A 140 -0.73 -2.00 -2.53
CA LYS A 140 0.04 -1.48 -1.40
C LYS A 140 -0.79 -0.47 -0.61
N GLU A 141 -0.61 -0.44 0.71
CA GLU A 141 -1.37 0.43 1.63
C GLU A 141 -1.39 1.90 1.20
N ASN A 142 -0.36 2.45 0.56
CA ASN A 142 -0.35 3.87 0.22
C ASN A 142 -1.25 4.26 -0.97
N PHE A 143 -1.83 3.29 -1.66
CA PHE A 143 -2.87 3.52 -2.67
C PHE A 143 -4.19 3.80 -1.92
N SER A 144 -4.73 5.00 -2.09
CA SER A 144 -6.03 5.31 -1.49
C SER A 144 -7.11 4.49 -2.17
N VAL A 145 -7.94 3.87 -1.33
CA VAL A 145 -9.12 3.12 -1.72
C VAL A 145 -10.26 3.73 -0.93
N LYS A 146 -11.35 4.10 -1.60
CA LYS A 146 -12.52 4.74 -0.98
C LYS A 146 -13.01 3.91 0.21
N GLY A 147 -13.21 4.58 1.35
CA GLY A 147 -13.64 3.94 2.59
C GLY A 147 -12.52 3.32 3.42
N CYS A 148 -11.29 3.27 2.90
CA CYS A 148 -10.12 2.73 3.61
C CYS A 148 -9.17 3.87 4.02
N GLU A 149 -8.51 3.74 5.18
CA GLU A 149 -7.60 4.75 5.72
C GLU A 149 -6.17 4.47 5.26
N SER A 150 -5.48 5.49 4.73
CA SER A 150 -4.06 5.41 4.36
C SER A 150 -3.16 6.05 5.41
N TYR A 151 -2.17 5.34 5.96
CA TYR A 151 -1.39 5.81 7.10
C TYR A 151 0.12 5.52 7.09
N ALA A 152 0.65 4.74 6.15
CA ALA A 152 2.09 4.50 6.01
C ALA A 152 2.79 4.05 7.32
N GLY A 153 2.10 3.28 8.16
CA GLY A 153 2.61 2.86 9.48
C GLY A 153 2.78 4.00 10.51
N MET A 154 2.22 5.19 10.26
CA MET A 154 2.38 6.39 11.08
C MET A 154 1.03 6.82 11.69
N ALA A 155 0.96 6.87 13.03
CA ALA A 155 -0.24 7.30 13.75
C ALA A 155 -0.67 8.76 13.46
N TYR A 156 0.25 9.55 12.90
CA TYR A 156 -0.03 10.90 12.42
C TYR A 156 -1.08 10.91 11.30
N PHE A 157 -0.98 9.98 10.35
CA PHE A 157 -1.86 9.90 9.17
C PHE A 157 -3.18 9.16 9.42
N LEU A 158 -3.38 8.62 10.63
CA LEU A 158 -4.67 8.07 11.07
C LEU A 158 -5.69 9.19 11.27
N THR A 159 -6.21 9.70 10.16
CA THR A 159 -7.06 10.89 10.04
C THR A 159 -8.44 10.58 9.47
N GLY A 160 -8.72 9.31 9.16
CA GLY A 160 -9.99 8.85 8.59
C GLY A 160 -9.83 8.21 7.21
N PRO A 161 -10.90 7.57 6.71
CA PRO A 161 -10.89 6.90 5.42
C PRO A 161 -10.82 7.88 4.25
N ALA A 162 -10.18 7.44 3.16
CA ALA A 162 -10.17 8.17 1.90
C ALA A 162 -11.60 8.29 1.33
N GLN A 163 -11.90 9.47 0.79
CA GLN A 163 -13.20 9.75 0.17
C GLN A 163 -13.29 9.18 -1.25
N ASP A 164 -12.15 9.11 -1.94
CA ASP A 164 -12.03 8.70 -3.32
C ASP A 164 -10.92 7.64 -3.47
N ASP A 165 -11.05 6.85 -4.52
CA ASP A 165 -9.98 5.96 -4.98
C ASP A 165 -8.82 6.78 -5.57
N ALA A 166 -7.60 6.25 -5.45
CA ALA A 166 -6.48 6.77 -6.21
C ALA A 166 -6.76 6.64 -7.71
N VAL A 167 -6.23 7.56 -8.54
CA VAL A 167 -6.49 7.54 -9.99
C VAL A 167 -6.15 6.18 -10.60
N LEU A 168 -5.01 5.59 -10.22
CA LEU A 168 -4.64 4.27 -10.71
C LEU A 168 -5.64 3.18 -10.30
N VAL A 169 -6.20 3.26 -9.08
CA VAL A 169 -7.22 2.30 -8.60
C VAL A 169 -8.51 2.46 -9.40
N THR A 170 -8.95 3.69 -9.67
CA THR A 170 -10.11 3.95 -10.55
C THR A 170 -9.91 3.38 -11.95
N VAL A 171 -8.72 3.57 -12.53
CA VAL A 171 -8.38 3.02 -13.85
C VAL A 171 -8.37 1.49 -13.81
N LEU A 172 -7.73 0.87 -12.82
CA LEU A 172 -7.71 -0.58 -12.67
C LEU A 172 -9.12 -1.18 -12.56
N LYS A 173 -10.00 -0.59 -11.76
CA LYS A 173 -11.41 -0.99 -11.66
C LYS A 173 -12.13 -0.85 -13.00
N SER A 174 -11.90 0.25 -13.72
CA SER A 174 -12.48 0.45 -15.07
C SER A 174 -12.02 -0.60 -16.08
N LEU A 175 -10.82 -1.16 -15.89
CA LEU A 175 -10.25 -2.24 -16.71
C LEU A 175 -10.73 -3.64 -16.26
N GLY A 176 -11.61 -3.72 -15.27
CA GLY A 176 -12.21 -4.95 -14.78
C GLY A 176 -11.48 -5.61 -13.61
N ALA A 177 -10.35 -5.05 -13.16
CA ALA A 177 -9.61 -5.60 -12.04
C ALA A 177 -10.38 -5.44 -10.72
N VAL A 178 -10.19 -6.39 -9.81
CA VAL A 178 -10.92 -6.49 -8.54
C VAL A 178 -9.95 -6.32 -7.37
N PRO A 179 -9.72 -5.09 -6.87
CA PRO A 179 -8.97 -4.89 -5.63
C PRO A 179 -9.62 -5.63 -4.47
N PHE A 180 -8.91 -6.59 -3.88
CA PHE A 180 -9.46 -7.44 -2.81
C PHE A 180 -8.68 -7.37 -1.49
N VAL A 181 -7.47 -6.82 -1.49
CA VAL A 181 -6.66 -6.62 -0.28
C VAL A 181 -5.80 -5.36 -0.39
N ARG A 182 -5.56 -4.74 0.77
CA ARG A 182 -4.48 -3.76 0.94
C ARG A 182 -3.34 -4.40 1.73
N THR A 183 -2.10 -4.17 1.33
CA THR A 183 -0.93 -4.88 1.89
C THR A 183 0.00 -3.98 2.69
N THR A 184 0.70 -4.56 3.66
CA THR A 184 1.52 -3.86 4.64
C THR A 184 2.71 -3.11 4.05
N VAL A 185 3.12 -2.05 4.75
CA VAL A 185 4.27 -1.22 4.42
C VAL A 185 5.13 -0.98 5.67
N PRO A 186 6.44 -0.71 5.55
CA PRO A 186 7.22 -0.28 6.69
C PRO A 186 6.89 1.15 7.10
N GLN A 187 7.25 1.52 8.33
CA GLN A 187 6.96 2.85 8.87
C GLN A 187 7.52 3.96 7.96
N ALA A 188 6.67 4.91 7.60
CA ALA A 188 6.94 6.01 6.67
C ALA A 188 7.38 5.58 5.26
N MET A 189 7.30 4.30 4.88
CA MET A 189 7.72 3.77 3.57
C MET A 189 9.19 4.05 3.17
N LEU A 190 10.00 4.57 4.09
CA LEU A 190 11.41 4.94 3.88
C LEU A 190 12.34 3.95 4.58
N SER A 191 12.05 2.66 4.40
CA SER A 191 12.83 1.57 4.96
C SER A 191 12.78 0.36 4.04
N VAL A 192 13.90 -0.36 4.00
CA VAL A 192 13.98 -1.69 3.39
C VAL A 192 13.58 -2.79 4.37
N LEU A 193 13.49 -2.50 5.67
CA LEU A 193 13.00 -3.42 6.69
C LEU A 193 11.48 -3.26 6.86
N SER A 194 10.77 -4.38 6.79
CA SER A 194 9.31 -4.47 6.64
C SER A 194 8.57 -4.48 7.99
N SER A 195 8.64 -3.40 8.76
CA SER A 195 7.94 -3.31 10.05
C SER A 195 7.38 -1.92 10.33
N ASN A 196 6.25 -1.86 11.00
CA ASN A 196 5.70 -0.62 11.53
C ASN A 196 4.89 -0.85 12.82
N PRO A 197 4.73 0.18 13.67
CA PRO A 197 4.08 0.02 14.96
C PRO A 197 2.56 -0.22 14.87
N ILE A 198 1.90 -0.05 13.74
CA ILE A 198 0.46 -0.33 13.59
C ILE A 198 0.24 -1.77 13.12
N ASP A 199 0.96 -2.19 12.08
CA ASP A 199 0.73 -3.46 11.40
C ASP A 199 1.64 -4.59 11.89
N GLY A 200 2.70 -4.26 12.63
CA GLY A 200 3.73 -5.22 13.03
C GLY A 200 4.75 -5.45 11.92
N THR A 201 5.41 -6.60 11.98
CA THR A 201 6.46 -7.01 11.04
C THR A 201 5.89 -7.94 9.98
N THR A 202 6.23 -7.72 8.73
CA THR A 202 5.94 -8.62 7.62
C THR A 202 7.14 -9.53 7.38
N LEU A 203 6.88 -10.82 7.23
CA LEU A 203 7.88 -11.87 7.04
C LEU A 203 7.97 -12.28 5.57
N ASN A 204 9.11 -12.85 5.18
CA ASN A 204 9.31 -13.36 3.84
C ASN A 204 8.63 -14.74 3.68
N PRO A 205 7.84 -14.96 2.61
CA PRO A 205 7.14 -16.23 2.39
C PRO A 205 8.09 -17.41 2.09
N LEU A 206 9.33 -17.15 1.66
CA LEU A 206 10.33 -18.18 1.40
C LEU A 206 11.08 -18.63 2.67
N ASP A 207 11.26 -17.71 3.61
CA ASP A 207 11.94 -17.96 4.90
C ASP A 207 11.47 -16.92 5.93
N PRO A 208 10.69 -17.30 6.96
CA PRO A 208 10.13 -16.36 7.93
C PRO A 208 11.19 -15.69 8.81
N THR A 209 12.44 -16.16 8.79
CA THR A 209 13.58 -15.50 9.48
C THR A 209 14.17 -14.33 8.68
N ARG A 210 13.70 -14.11 7.45
CA ARG A 210 14.18 -13.07 6.52
C ARG A 210 13.14 -11.98 6.31
N SER A 211 13.63 -10.81 5.89
CA SER A 211 12.77 -9.71 5.47
C SER A 211 12.32 -9.92 4.02
N PRO A 212 11.06 -9.59 3.68
CA PRO A 212 10.61 -9.49 2.28
C PRO A 212 11.09 -8.19 1.61
N ALA A 213 12.00 -7.44 2.23
CA ALA A 213 12.38 -6.08 1.89
C ALA A 213 11.19 -5.09 1.81
N GLY A 214 11.44 -3.85 1.40
CA GLY A 214 10.45 -2.78 1.46
C GLY A 214 10.68 -1.65 0.46
N SER A 215 9.72 -0.72 0.32
CA SER A 215 8.52 -0.57 1.14
C SER A 215 7.25 -1.26 0.64
N SER A 216 7.26 -1.90 -0.53
CA SER A 216 6.11 -2.71 -1.01
C SER A 216 6.17 -4.15 -0.46
N SER A 217 6.41 -4.25 0.85
CA SER A 217 6.72 -5.51 1.55
C SER A 217 5.57 -6.50 1.52
N GLY A 218 4.36 -6.01 1.81
CA GLY A 218 3.18 -6.87 1.85
C GLY A 218 2.79 -7.37 0.46
N GLU A 219 2.94 -6.55 -0.59
CA GLU A 219 2.72 -6.99 -1.98
C GLU A 219 3.62 -8.17 -2.34
N ALA A 220 4.93 -8.05 -2.09
CA ALA A 220 5.86 -9.11 -2.47
C ALA A 220 5.69 -10.37 -1.65
N ALA A 221 5.45 -10.25 -0.33
CA ALA A 221 5.16 -11.40 0.51
C ALA A 221 3.88 -12.12 0.10
N LEU A 222 2.82 -11.36 -0.22
CA LEU A 222 1.54 -11.92 -0.64
C LEU A 222 1.63 -12.63 -2.00
N ILE A 223 2.26 -11.99 -3.00
CA ILE A 223 2.41 -12.56 -4.35
C ILE A 223 3.38 -13.75 -4.32
N GLY A 224 4.51 -13.63 -3.61
CA GLY A 224 5.49 -14.70 -3.44
C GLY A 224 4.90 -15.92 -2.70
N GLY A 225 3.97 -15.71 -1.77
CA GLY A 225 3.18 -16.78 -1.15
C GLY A 225 2.02 -17.33 -2.00
N GLY A 226 1.81 -16.78 -3.21
CA GLY A 226 0.72 -17.17 -4.11
C GLY A 226 -0.67 -16.64 -3.72
N GLY A 227 -0.75 -15.72 -2.76
CA GLY A 227 -1.98 -15.10 -2.29
C GLY A 227 -2.49 -13.96 -3.18
N SER A 228 -1.76 -13.56 -4.21
CA SER A 228 -2.18 -12.62 -5.25
C SER A 228 -1.42 -12.91 -6.55
N GLY A 229 -2.06 -12.73 -7.70
CA GLY A 229 -1.41 -12.95 -9.00
C GLY A 229 -0.82 -11.68 -9.62
N LEU A 230 -1.38 -10.52 -9.28
CA LEU A 230 -0.94 -9.19 -9.69
C LEU A 230 -1.16 -8.21 -8.55
N GLY A 231 -0.17 -7.37 -8.31
CA GLY A 231 -0.22 -6.34 -7.30
C GLY A 231 0.42 -5.04 -7.75
N PHE A 232 0.21 -3.96 -6.99
CA PHE A 232 0.75 -2.64 -7.31
C PHE A 232 1.46 -2.03 -6.11
N GLY A 233 2.72 -1.63 -6.35
CA GLY A 233 3.58 -0.99 -5.39
C GLY A 233 4.04 0.39 -5.83
N THR A 234 4.88 1.00 -5.00
CA THR A 234 5.59 2.25 -5.31
C THR A 234 7.07 2.09 -5.07
N ASP A 235 7.88 2.78 -5.87
CA ASP A 235 9.34 2.71 -5.84
C ASP A 235 9.92 4.11 -6.00
N LEU A 236 10.69 4.51 -5.00
CA LEU A 236 11.53 5.71 -5.01
C LEU A 236 13.01 5.32 -5.00
N GLY A 237 13.39 4.42 -4.09
CA GLY A 237 14.76 3.95 -3.89
C GLY A 237 14.95 2.43 -4.04
N GLY A 238 14.02 1.73 -4.70
CA GLY A 238 14.03 0.28 -4.85
C GLY A 238 12.78 -0.43 -4.31
N SER A 239 11.75 0.30 -3.90
CA SER A 239 10.64 -0.26 -3.15
C SER A 239 9.66 -1.15 -3.92
N ILE A 240 9.81 -1.31 -5.24
CA ILE A 240 9.21 -2.40 -6.02
C ILE A 240 10.25 -3.50 -6.26
N ARG A 241 11.46 -3.10 -6.69
CA ARG A 241 12.51 -4.01 -7.15
C ARG A 241 13.12 -4.85 -6.03
N LEU A 242 13.45 -4.25 -4.88
CA LEU A 242 14.02 -4.92 -3.72
C LEU A 242 13.08 -6.00 -3.15
N PRO A 243 11.80 -5.70 -2.84
CA PRO A 243 10.92 -6.73 -2.32
C PRO A 243 10.61 -7.82 -3.36
N ALA A 244 10.51 -7.47 -4.64
CA ALA A 244 10.37 -8.46 -5.70
C ALA A 244 11.55 -9.45 -5.74
N ALA A 245 12.78 -8.94 -5.68
CA ALA A 245 13.99 -9.76 -5.65
C ALA A 245 14.05 -10.67 -4.41
N MET A 246 13.65 -10.17 -3.24
CA MET A 246 13.71 -10.94 -1.99
C MET A 246 12.63 -12.02 -1.88
N CYS A 247 11.50 -11.87 -2.56
CA CYS A 247 10.40 -12.84 -2.54
C CYS A 247 10.30 -13.70 -3.80
N ASN A 248 11.33 -13.68 -4.66
CA ASN A 248 11.40 -14.45 -5.91
C ASN A 248 10.21 -14.19 -6.85
N ILE A 249 9.91 -12.92 -7.11
CA ILE A 249 8.86 -12.47 -8.03
C ILE A 249 9.39 -11.37 -8.95
N VAL A 250 8.58 -10.97 -9.93
CA VAL A 250 8.87 -9.87 -10.85
C VAL A 250 8.29 -8.57 -10.30
N GLY A 251 9.08 -7.50 -10.35
CA GLY A 251 8.62 -6.15 -10.01
C GLY A 251 9.13 -5.14 -11.04
N PHE A 252 8.22 -4.40 -11.67
CA PHE A 252 8.58 -3.41 -12.68
C PHE A 252 8.37 -1.98 -12.17
N LYS A 253 9.44 -1.20 -12.15
CA LYS A 253 9.39 0.24 -11.88
C LYS A 253 9.46 1.01 -13.20
N PRO A 254 8.35 1.56 -13.72
CA PRO A 254 8.39 2.39 -14.91
C PRO A 254 9.13 3.72 -14.67
N THR A 255 9.27 4.50 -15.74
CA THR A 255 9.69 5.90 -15.65
C THR A 255 8.69 6.67 -14.76
N PRO A 256 9.16 7.54 -13.85
CA PRO A 256 8.27 8.43 -13.10
C PRO A 256 7.28 9.16 -14.01
N CYS A 257 6.10 9.44 -13.47
CA CYS A 257 4.96 10.02 -14.20
C CYS A 257 4.38 9.15 -15.32
N ARG A 258 4.93 7.97 -15.66
CA ARG A 258 4.31 7.07 -16.65
C ARG A 258 2.96 6.52 -16.20
N LEU A 259 2.79 6.35 -14.89
CA LEU A 259 1.51 6.03 -14.26
C LEU A 259 1.18 7.12 -13.23
N SER A 260 -0.12 7.39 -13.03
CA SER A 260 -0.57 8.40 -12.07
C SER A 260 -0.35 7.94 -10.63
N GLN A 261 0.18 8.84 -9.80
CA GLN A 261 0.25 8.71 -8.34
C GLN A 261 -0.71 9.68 -7.61
N ARG A 262 -1.64 10.29 -8.36
CA ARG A 262 -2.62 11.23 -7.82
C ARG A 262 -3.54 10.50 -6.83
N LEU A 263 -3.82 11.17 -5.71
CA LEU A 263 -4.57 10.64 -4.57
C LEU A 263 -3.93 9.38 -3.93
N MET A 264 -2.62 9.19 -4.03
CA MET A 264 -1.89 8.25 -3.17
C MET A 264 -1.29 8.98 -1.98
N LEU A 265 -1.17 8.30 -0.84
CA LEU A 265 -0.39 8.81 0.28
C LEU A 265 1.10 8.82 -0.12
N ASN A 266 1.65 10.01 -0.32
CA ASN A 266 3.04 10.22 -0.73
C ASN A 266 3.76 11.14 0.26
N LEU A 267 4.94 10.71 0.72
CA LEU A 267 5.79 11.46 1.66
C LEU A 267 6.91 12.23 0.95
N ASN A 268 6.91 12.21 -0.39
CA ASN A 268 8.02 12.68 -1.23
C ASN A 268 8.03 14.18 -1.48
N ARG A 269 7.23 14.99 -0.76
CA ARG A 269 7.10 16.43 -1.01
C ARG A 269 8.42 17.22 -0.86
N LEU A 270 9.47 16.60 -0.32
CA LEU A 270 10.78 17.19 -0.07
C LEU A 270 11.94 16.47 -0.79
N MET A 271 11.65 15.50 -1.67
CA MET A 271 12.69 14.71 -2.34
C MET A 271 12.94 15.21 -3.76
N THR A 272 14.21 15.32 -4.16
CA THR A 272 14.62 15.68 -5.52
C THR A 272 14.43 14.55 -6.53
N THR A 273 14.26 13.32 -6.05
CA THR A 273 14.01 12.13 -6.86
C THR A 273 12.51 11.85 -6.97
N ALA A 274 12.05 11.58 -8.19
CA ALA A 274 10.65 11.25 -8.46
C ALA A 274 10.39 9.76 -8.20
N SER A 275 9.31 9.47 -7.48
CA SER A 275 8.81 8.10 -7.31
C SER A 275 8.03 7.65 -8.53
N SER A 276 7.80 6.34 -8.65
CA SER A 276 6.88 5.74 -9.59
C SER A 276 6.02 4.68 -8.91
N CYS A 277 4.80 4.48 -9.39
CA CYS A 277 4.02 3.27 -9.13
C CYS A 277 4.22 2.26 -10.26
N GLY A 278 4.03 0.97 -10.00
CA GLY A 278 4.22 -0.10 -10.99
C GLY A 278 3.79 -1.49 -10.48
N PRO A 279 3.68 -2.47 -11.38
CA PRO A 279 3.17 -3.79 -11.07
C PRO A 279 4.23 -4.69 -10.41
N LEU A 280 3.75 -5.61 -9.58
CA LEU A 280 4.45 -6.81 -9.11
C LEU A 280 3.63 -8.04 -9.51
N ALA A 281 4.29 -9.10 -9.98
CA ALA A 281 3.64 -10.33 -10.41
C ALA A 281 4.62 -11.51 -10.36
N ARG A 282 4.14 -12.75 -10.55
CA ARG A 282 4.99 -13.95 -10.58
C ARG A 282 5.77 -14.13 -11.89
N ASP A 283 5.37 -13.43 -12.94
CA ASP A 283 5.94 -13.53 -14.28
C ASP A 283 6.00 -12.17 -14.97
N VAL A 284 6.85 -12.07 -16.00
CA VAL A 284 7.09 -10.84 -16.75
C VAL A 284 5.88 -10.49 -17.62
N ASP A 285 5.22 -11.50 -18.19
CA ASP A 285 4.07 -11.31 -19.09
C ASP A 285 2.91 -10.60 -18.40
N THR A 286 2.65 -10.93 -17.13
CA THR A 286 1.65 -10.26 -16.30
C THR A 286 1.99 -8.79 -16.07
N CYS A 287 3.27 -8.47 -15.80
CA CYS A 287 3.73 -7.08 -15.69
C CYS A 287 3.59 -6.33 -17.02
N ILE A 288 3.90 -6.97 -18.15
CA ILE A 288 3.73 -6.40 -19.49
C ILE A 288 2.26 -6.12 -19.77
N ALA A 289 1.37 -7.09 -19.51
CA ALA A 289 -0.07 -6.95 -19.71
C ALA A 289 -0.65 -5.80 -18.86
N ALA A 290 -0.22 -5.69 -17.60
CA ALA A 290 -0.62 -4.59 -16.71
C ALA A 290 -0.15 -3.23 -17.24
N MET A 291 1.12 -3.12 -17.64
CA MET A 291 1.65 -1.87 -18.19
C MET A 291 0.97 -1.48 -19.49
N LYS A 292 0.73 -2.43 -20.39
CA LYS A 292 0.04 -2.20 -21.66
C LYS A 292 -1.38 -1.67 -21.43
N ALA A 293 -2.19 -2.40 -20.67
CA ALA A 293 -3.57 -2.02 -20.40
C ALA A 293 -3.69 -0.66 -19.68
N LEU A 294 -2.76 -0.32 -18.79
CA LEU A 294 -2.75 0.96 -18.11
C LEU A 294 -2.32 2.11 -19.02
N CYS A 295 -1.27 1.94 -19.81
CA CYS A 295 -0.78 2.98 -20.72
C CYS A 295 -1.76 3.25 -21.88
N ASP A 296 -2.46 2.20 -22.33
CA ASP A 296 -3.44 2.32 -23.42
C ASP A 296 -4.82 2.80 -22.93
N SER A 297 -5.01 2.95 -21.60
CA SER A 297 -6.27 3.44 -21.05
C SER A 297 -6.40 4.96 -21.20
N PRO A 298 -7.37 5.47 -21.98
CA PRO A 298 -7.58 6.91 -22.12
C PRO A 298 -8.03 7.56 -20.79
N LEU A 299 -8.56 6.75 -19.86
CA LEU A 299 -9.01 7.23 -18.56
C LEU A 299 -7.85 7.71 -17.68
N LEU A 300 -6.65 7.16 -17.85
CA LEU A 300 -5.49 7.54 -17.04
C LEU A 300 -5.13 9.02 -17.24
N HIS A 301 -4.96 9.44 -18.50
CA HIS A 301 -4.70 10.84 -18.84
C HIS A 301 -5.90 11.75 -18.53
N LYS A 302 -7.13 11.27 -18.74
CA LYS A 302 -8.35 12.03 -18.45
C LYS A 302 -8.48 12.39 -16.97
N LEU A 303 -8.07 11.49 -16.06
CA LEU A 303 -8.14 11.70 -14.61
C LEU A 303 -6.90 12.41 -14.04
N ASP A 304 -5.78 12.38 -14.76
CA ASP A 304 -4.54 13.06 -14.37
C ASP A 304 -3.83 13.63 -15.61
N TYR A 305 -4.11 14.90 -15.92
CA TYR A 305 -3.57 15.57 -17.10
C TYR A 305 -2.04 15.70 -17.11
N PHE A 306 -1.39 15.55 -15.95
CA PHE A 306 0.07 15.55 -15.84
C PHE A 306 0.70 14.22 -16.25
N ASN A 307 -0.09 13.14 -16.34
CA ASN A 307 0.36 11.87 -16.89
C ASN A 307 0.43 11.99 -18.42
N PRO A 308 1.58 11.80 -19.06
CA PRO A 308 1.70 11.97 -20.50
C PRO A 308 0.93 10.84 -21.21
N PRO A 309 0.14 11.14 -22.25
CA PRO A 309 -0.70 10.16 -22.96
C PRO A 309 0.14 9.30 -23.92
N LEU A 310 1.16 8.61 -23.39
CA LEU A 310 2.06 7.75 -24.13
C LEU A 310 1.54 6.31 -24.11
N LEU A 311 1.03 5.87 -25.26
CA LEU A 311 0.59 4.50 -25.49
C LEU A 311 1.74 3.51 -25.31
N TYR A 312 1.39 2.25 -25.06
CA TYR A 312 2.36 1.17 -25.02
C TYR A 312 2.85 0.86 -26.44
N SER A 313 4.17 0.89 -26.66
CA SER A 313 4.78 0.55 -27.95
C SER A 313 5.72 -0.63 -27.80
N THR A 314 5.66 -1.57 -28.74
CA THR A 314 6.65 -2.64 -28.93
C THR A 314 7.66 -2.30 -30.02
N GLU A 315 7.43 -1.23 -30.77
CA GLU A 315 8.37 -0.76 -31.78
C GLU A 315 9.52 0.02 -31.12
N PRO A 316 10.78 -0.25 -31.51
CA PRO A 316 11.90 0.55 -31.04
C PRO A 316 11.68 2.00 -31.45
N VAL A 317 11.91 2.93 -30.52
CA VAL A 317 11.97 4.36 -30.85
C VAL A 317 13.24 4.55 -31.66
N VAL A 318 13.09 4.71 -32.98
CA VAL A 318 14.18 5.03 -33.92
C VAL A 318 14.65 6.47 -33.69
#